data_AF-A0A0B6ZMQ4-F1
#
_entry.id   AF-A0A0B6ZMQ4-F1
#
_cell.length_a   1.000
_cell.length_b   1.000
_cell.length_c   1.000
_cell.angle_alpha   90.00
_cell.angle_beta   90.00
_cell.angle_gamma   90.00
#
_symmetry.space_group_name_H-M   'P 1'
#
loop_
_entity.id
_entity.type
_entity.pdbx_description
1 polymer ?
#
loop_
_entity_poly.entity_id
_entity_poly.type
_entity_poly.pdbx_seq_one_letter_code
_entity_poly.pdbx_strand_id
1 'polypeptide(L)'
;KELLGTDTLWPYLFAFNFVPSIICLIVMPLCPESPRFLLIKKGEEEEARKALVKFRGTESVSDEIEEMRMEARKSMGIKNYTLKELLTTPELRMPVIIACVLQISQQWSGINAVMSYSTMLFELVNINSNTIPYIVVATGAINVICSIVAVPLMEKAGRRPLLLFPMVGMLISFIIMIIFLNLQKKTELSEHHVSFAYVCIIAMHTYIIGFALGLGPIPFIVVGEIFRQEPRAAAMSLSLAFNWVCNFILMLTFPFLQEALNEFVYVLFCVILALAVTFIFFFVPETKGKTFDEVANSIAFGGRAKGKGKGFNINNDENEPMSTSKV
;
A
#
# COMPACT_ATOMS: atom_id res chain seq x y z
N LYS A 1 -24.76 7.77 -21.99
CA LYS A 1 -25.76 6.68 -21.96
C LYS A 1 -25.24 5.59 -21.05
N GLU A 2 -25.95 5.27 -19.98
CA GLU A 2 -25.63 4.17 -19.08
C GLU A 2 -25.93 2.85 -19.79
N LEU A 3 -24.91 1.99 -19.98
CA LEU A 3 -25.05 0.77 -20.78
C LEU A 3 -25.60 -0.40 -19.95
N LEU A 4 -25.18 -0.50 -18.68
CA LEU A 4 -25.53 -1.59 -17.76
C LEU A 4 -26.12 -1.09 -16.42
N GLY A 5 -26.16 0.23 -16.21
CA GLY A 5 -26.71 0.87 -15.01
C GLY A 5 -28.22 1.15 -15.08
N THR A 6 -28.94 0.54 -16.02
CA THR A 6 -30.39 0.73 -16.15
C THR A 6 -31.17 -0.17 -15.18
N ASP A 7 -32.41 0.22 -14.87
CA ASP A 7 -33.32 -0.53 -13.96
C ASP A 7 -33.48 -2.02 -14.31
N THR A 8 -33.25 -2.36 -15.58
CA THR A 8 -33.34 -3.73 -16.10
C THR A 8 -32.00 -4.46 -16.19
N LEU A 9 -30.87 -3.74 -16.31
CA LEU A 9 -29.56 -4.34 -16.58
C LEU A 9 -28.59 -4.30 -15.39
N TRP A 10 -28.95 -3.64 -14.28
CA TRP A 10 -28.12 -3.62 -13.07
C TRP A 10 -27.72 -5.02 -12.56
N PRO A 11 -28.54 -6.10 -12.67
CA PRO A 11 -28.11 -7.43 -12.22
C PRO A 11 -26.94 -7.97 -13.06
N TYR A 12 -26.90 -7.65 -14.36
CA TYR A 12 -25.82 -8.06 -15.25
C TYR A 12 -24.52 -7.33 -14.93
N LEU A 13 -24.58 -6.09 -14.45
CA LEU A 13 -23.41 -5.36 -13.95
C LEU A 13 -22.76 -6.10 -12.77
N PHE A 14 -23.56 -6.59 -11.82
CA PHE A 14 -23.03 -7.39 -10.71
C PHE A 14 -22.54 -8.76 -11.19
N ALA A 15 -23.29 -9.42 -12.08
CA ALA A 15 -22.92 -10.72 -12.65
C ALA A 15 -21.62 -10.67 -13.48
N PHE A 16 -21.25 -9.52 -14.04
CA PHE A 16 -19.99 -9.36 -14.77
C PHE A 16 -18.75 -9.70 -13.92
N ASN A 17 -18.81 -9.56 -12.59
CA ASN A 17 -17.73 -9.96 -11.68
C ASN A 17 -17.42 -11.48 -11.72
N PHE A 18 -18.34 -12.31 -12.24
CA PHE A 18 -18.06 -13.73 -12.48
C PHE A 18 -17.02 -13.95 -13.58
N VAL A 19 -16.93 -13.05 -14.57
CA VAL A 19 -15.99 -13.19 -15.70
C VAL A 19 -14.53 -13.25 -15.23
N PRO A 20 -13.99 -12.27 -14.48
CA PRO A 20 -12.61 -12.37 -13.97
C PRO A 20 -12.43 -13.53 -13.00
N SER A 21 -13.45 -13.89 -12.21
CA SER A 21 -13.40 -15.01 -11.27
C SER A 21 -13.21 -16.36 -11.99
N ILE A 22 -13.96 -16.60 -13.08
CA ILE A 22 -13.83 -17.81 -13.90
C ILE A 22 -12.46 -17.85 -14.58
N ILE A 23 -11.97 -16.72 -15.10
CA ILE A 23 -10.62 -16.63 -15.68
C ILE A 23 -9.58 -17.03 -14.63
N CYS A 24 -9.65 -16.49 -13.41
CA CYS A 24 -8.76 -16.86 -12.32
C CYS A 24 -8.82 -18.36 -11.98
N LEU A 25 -10.01 -18.96 -11.94
CA LEU A 25 -10.18 -20.40 -11.66
C LEU A 25 -9.53 -21.29 -12.72
N ILE A 26 -9.59 -20.88 -13.99
CA ILE A 26 -8.98 -21.62 -15.11
C ILE A 26 -7.46 -21.43 -15.13
N VAL A 27 -6.96 -20.24 -14.81
CA VAL A 27 -5.53 -19.91 -14.89
C VAL A 27 -4.75 -20.41 -13.67
N MET A 28 -5.34 -20.40 -12.47
CA MET A 28 -4.65 -20.79 -11.22
C MET A 28 -3.96 -22.15 -11.29
N PRO A 29 -4.57 -23.23 -11.81
CA PRO A 29 -3.91 -24.54 -11.94
C PRO A 29 -2.67 -24.55 -12.86
N LEU A 30 -2.51 -23.56 -13.74
CA LEU A 30 -1.37 -23.45 -14.66
C LEU A 30 -0.17 -22.72 -14.01
N CYS A 31 -0.42 -21.94 -12.96
CA CYS A 31 0.58 -21.18 -12.24
C CYS A 31 1.40 -22.11 -11.32
N PRO A 32 2.73 -22.13 -11.43
CA PRO A 32 3.56 -22.87 -10.48
C PRO A 32 3.42 -22.26 -9.08
N GLU A 33 3.43 -23.12 -8.07
CA GLU A 33 3.38 -22.73 -6.66
C GLU A 33 4.62 -21.91 -6.26
N SER A 34 4.52 -21.11 -5.20
CA SER A 34 5.64 -20.29 -4.73
C SER A 34 6.87 -21.15 -4.36
N PRO A 35 8.07 -20.93 -4.93
CA PRO A 35 9.27 -21.74 -4.63
C PRO A 35 9.65 -21.68 -3.16
N ARG A 36 9.49 -20.51 -2.53
CA ARG A 36 9.71 -20.32 -1.09
C ARG A 36 8.73 -21.13 -0.25
N PHE A 37 7.47 -21.24 -0.68
CA PHE A 37 6.48 -22.06 0.03
C PHE A 37 6.80 -23.55 -0.07
N LEU A 38 7.15 -24.03 -1.28
CA LEU A 38 7.55 -25.42 -1.51
C LEU A 38 8.79 -25.81 -0.69
N LEU A 39 9.82 -24.97 -0.69
CA LEU A 39 11.07 -25.25 0.02
C LEU A 39 10.93 -25.09 1.54
N ILE A 40 10.45 -23.93 2.01
CA ILE A 40 10.47 -23.60 3.46
C ILE A 40 9.36 -24.34 4.21
N LYS A 41 8.15 -24.45 3.63
CA LYS A 41 6.99 -25.00 4.34
C LYS A 41 6.76 -26.48 4.07
N LYS A 42 6.98 -26.94 2.84
CA LYS A 42 6.81 -28.36 2.47
C LYS A 42 8.10 -29.18 2.50
N GLY A 43 9.27 -28.55 2.43
CA GLY A 43 10.56 -29.25 2.31
C GLY A 43 10.80 -29.87 0.94
N GLU A 44 10.02 -29.50 -0.08
CA GLU A 44 10.09 -30.06 -1.44
C GLU A 44 11.08 -29.25 -2.30
N GLU A 45 12.38 -29.52 -2.13
CA GLU A 45 13.42 -28.72 -2.79
C GLU A 45 13.45 -28.86 -4.32
N GLU A 46 13.29 -30.06 -4.85
CA GLU A 46 13.31 -30.30 -6.30
C GLU A 46 12.15 -29.58 -7.02
N GLU A 47 10.96 -29.57 -6.42
CA GLU A 47 9.81 -28.84 -6.97
C GLU A 47 9.99 -27.33 -6.84
N ALA A 48 10.60 -26.85 -5.75
CA ALA A 48 10.98 -25.45 -5.62
C ALA A 48 12.00 -25.04 -6.70
N ARG A 49 12.99 -25.90 -7.00
CA ARG A 49 13.97 -25.67 -8.08
C ARG A 49 13.28 -25.60 -9.43
N LYS A 50 12.40 -26.57 -9.77
CA LYS A 50 11.64 -26.56 -11.02
C LYS A 50 10.79 -25.31 -11.18
N ALA A 51 10.07 -24.92 -10.12
CA ALA A 51 9.27 -23.69 -10.11
C ALA A 51 10.15 -22.46 -10.33
N LEU A 52 11.31 -22.38 -9.67
CA LEU A 52 12.23 -21.25 -9.78
C LEU A 52 12.88 -21.14 -11.18
N VAL A 53 13.27 -22.28 -11.77
CA VAL A 53 13.76 -22.33 -13.17
C VAL A 53 12.68 -21.85 -14.13
N LYS A 54 11.41 -22.26 -13.92
CA LYS A 54 10.28 -21.80 -14.73
C LYS A 54 10.04 -20.28 -14.60
N PHE A 55 10.26 -19.70 -13.41
CA PHE A 55 10.11 -18.25 -13.19
C PHE A 55 11.28 -17.42 -13.75
N ARG A 56 12.51 -17.90 -13.63
CA ARG A 56 13.72 -17.18 -14.08
C ARG A 56 14.03 -17.40 -15.56
N GLY A 57 13.58 -18.52 -16.14
CA GLY A 57 13.94 -18.93 -17.49
C GLY A 57 15.40 -19.37 -17.62
N THR A 58 16.09 -19.65 -16.50
CA THR A 58 17.50 -20.02 -16.44
C THR A 58 17.72 -21.15 -15.45
N GLU A 59 18.68 -22.04 -15.72
CA GLU A 59 19.04 -23.14 -14.79
C GLU A 59 19.96 -22.71 -13.63
N SER A 60 20.57 -21.53 -13.73
CA SER A 60 21.46 -20.96 -12.71
C SER A 60 20.67 -20.35 -11.54
N VAL A 61 19.97 -21.19 -10.78
CA VAL A 61 19.16 -20.78 -9.62
C VAL A 61 19.75 -21.23 -8.28
N SER A 62 20.95 -21.77 -8.28
CA SER A 62 21.59 -22.38 -7.10
C SER A 62 21.77 -21.38 -5.95
N ASP A 63 22.14 -20.13 -6.25
CA ASP A 63 22.37 -19.10 -5.25
C ASP A 63 21.07 -18.72 -4.51
N GLU A 64 19.97 -18.58 -5.24
CA GLU A 64 18.64 -18.31 -4.66
C GLU A 64 18.12 -19.51 -3.85
N ILE A 65 18.41 -20.74 -4.27
CA ILE A 65 18.08 -21.95 -3.51
C ILE A 65 18.86 -22.00 -2.20
N GLU A 66 20.16 -21.67 -2.21
CA GLU A 66 20.96 -21.59 -0.98
C GLU A 66 20.47 -20.48 -0.04
N GLU A 67 20.08 -19.32 -0.57
CA GLU A 67 19.44 -18.27 0.23
C GLU A 67 18.16 -18.80 0.91
N MET A 68 17.29 -19.46 0.15
CA MET A 68 16.06 -20.06 0.68
C MET A 68 16.35 -21.20 1.68
N ARG A 69 17.40 -21.99 1.48
CA ARG A 69 17.85 -23.02 2.44
C ARG A 69 18.33 -22.40 3.75
N MET A 70 19.07 -21.29 3.69
CA MET A 70 19.46 -20.55 4.89
C MET A 70 18.25 -19.96 5.61
N GLU A 71 17.27 -19.44 4.88
CA GLU A 71 15.99 -18.97 5.44
C GLU A 71 15.21 -20.13 6.09
N ALA A 72 15.10 -21.28 5.41
CA ALA A 72 14.45 -22.48 5.95
C ALA A 72 15.12 -22.99 7.24
N ARG A 73 16.46 -22.98 7.30
CA ARG A 73 17.21 -23.34 8.51
C ARG A 73 16.96 -22.38 9.68
N LYS A 74 16.79 -21.09 9.40
CA LYS A 74 16.40 -20.10 10.42
C LYS A 74 14.95 -20.29 10.87
N SER A 75 14.07 -20.73 9.98
CA SER A 75 12.66 -21.00 10.28
C SER A 75 12.40 -22.37 10.92
N MET A 76 13.29 -23.35 10.75
CA MET A 76 13.22 -24.65 11.42
C MET A 76 13.43 -24.49 12.93
N GLY A 77 12.31 -24.38 13.67
CA GLY A 77 12.28 -24.22 15.13
C GLY A 77 11.41 -23.04 15.60
N ILE A 78 11.04 -22.13 14.70
CA ILE A 78 10.18 -20.98 15.03
C ILE A 78 8.73 -21.37 14.76
N LYS A 79 7.90 -21.41 15.82
CA LYS A 79 6.45 -21.66 15.70
C LYS A 79 5.81 -20.57 14.84
N ASN A 80 4.75 -20.93 14.11
CA ASN A 80 3.88 -19.95 13.46
C ASN A 80 3.45 -18.90 14.49
N TYR A 81 3.77 -17.63 14.24
CA TYR A 81 3.42 -16.56 15.15
C TYR A 81 1.90 -16.40 15.22
N THR A 82 1.37 -16.55 16.43
CA THR A 82 -0.03 -16.20 16.72
C THR A 82 -0.18 -14.68 16.72
N LEU A 83 -1.38 -14.16 16.43
CA LEU A 83 -1.67 -12.70 16.51
C LEU A 83 -1.25 -12.09 17.86
N LYS A 84 -1.41 -12.84 18.95
CA LYS A 84 -0.97 -12.41 20.29
C LYS A 84 0.55 -12.28 20.39
N GLU A 85 1.29 -13.22 19.81
CA GLU A 85 2.75 -13.23 19.83
C GLU A 85 3.32 -12.10 18.96
N LEU A 86 2.69 -11.79 17.83
CA LEU A 86 3.02 -10.63 17.00
C LEU A 86 3.00 -9.31 17.78
N LEU A 87 1.99 -9.12 18.64
CA LEU A 87 1.81 -7.89 19.42
C LEU A 87 2.66 -7.86 20.70
N THR A 88 3.04 -9.04 21.21
CA THR A 88 3.79 -9.15 22.48
C THR A 88 5.30 -9.13 22.26
N THR A 89 5.79 -9.63 21.11
CA THR A 89 7.22 -9.68 20.79
C THR A 89 7.78 -8.27 20.54
N PRO A 90 8.76 -7.79 21.34
CA PRO A 90 9.28 -6.42 21.23
C PRO A 90 9.82 -6.05 19.84
N GLU A 91 10.48 -7.00 19.17
CA GLU A 91 11.09 -6.80 17.85
C GLU A 91 10.04 -6.66 16.72
N LEU A 92 8.87 -7.28 16.88
CA LEU A 92 7.79 -7.29 15.88
C LEU A 92 6.76 -6.19 16.12
N ARG A 93 6.70 -5.64 17.34
CA ARG A 93 5.71 -4.63 17.74
C ARG A 93 5.77 -3.38 16.85
N MET A 94 6.96 -2.83 16.62
CA MET A 94 7.10 -1.62 15.81
C MET A 94 6.80 -1.85 14.32
N PRO A 95 7.30 -2.92 13.68
CA PRO A 95 6.85 -3.31 12.33
C PRO A 95 5.33 -3.50 12.20
N VAL A 96 4.68 -4.13 13.19
CA VAL A 96 3.21 -4.33 13.18
C VAL A 96 2.48 -3.00 13.31
N ILE A 97 2.94 -2.09 14.17
CA ILE A 97 2.39 -0.73 14.27
C ILE A 97 2.52 0.00 12.94
N ILE A 98 3.71 -0.05 12.30
CA ILE A 98 3.93 0.56 10.99
C ILE A 98 2.95 -0.01 9.95
N ALA A 99 2.81 -1.33 9.88
CA ALA A 99 1.89 -1.99 8.96
C ALA A 99 0.44 -1.54 9.17
N CYS A 100 -0.03 -1.53 10.42
CA CYS A 100 -1.40 -1.11 10.74
C CYS A 100 -1.61 0.37 10.43
N VAL A 101 -0.68 1.25 10.84
CA VAL A 101 -0.80 2.69 10.60
C VAL A 101 -0.78 3.02 9.11
N LEU A 102 0.04 2.34 8.30
CA LEU A 102 0.02 2.52 6.84
C LEU A 102 -1.34 2.15 6.23
N GLN A 103 -1.93 1.04 6.67
CA GLN A 103 -3.25 0.60 6.19
C GLN A 103 -4.38 1.52 6.65
N ILE A 104 -4.34 1.97 7.91
CA ILE A 104 -5.29 2.97 8.44
C ILE A 104 -5.15 4.28 7.67
N SER A 105 -3.92 4.75 7.43
CA SER A 105 -3.63 5.98 6.70
C SER A 105 -4.12 5.93 5.26
N GLN A 106 -4.04 4.77 4.60
CA GLN A 106 -4.60 4.57 3.27
C GLN A 106 -6.11 4.79 3.26
N GLN A 107 -6.85 4.18 4.19
CA GLN A 107 -8.31 4.26 4.23
C GLN A 107 -8.80 5.65 4.66
N TRP A 108 -8.24 6.16 5.76
CA TRP A 108 -8.57 7.48 6.29
C TRP A 108 -7.92 8.64 5.54
N SER A 109 -7.19 8.37 4.45
CA SER A 109 -6.86 9.39 3.45
C SER A 109 -8.10 9.94 2.75
N GLY A 110 -9.25 9.27 2.89
CA GLY A 110 -10.52 9.66 2.31
C GLY A 110 -10.76 9.10 0.91
N ILE A 111 -9.91 8.21 0.38
CA ILE A 111 -10.01 7.74 -1.01
C ILE A 111 -11.37 7.12 -1.32
N ASN A 112 -11.89 6.27 -0.42
CA ASN A 112 -13.19 5.62 -0.64
C ASN A 112 -14.35 6.61 -0.55
N ALA A 113 -14.27 7.59 0.36
CA ALA A 113 -15.24 8.66 0.43
C ALA A 113 -15.21 9.55 -0.83
N VAL A 114 -14.01 9.97 -1.27
CA VAL A 114 -13.84 10.78 -2.47
C VAL A 114 -14.33 10.04 -3.71
N MET A 115 -14.02 8.75 -3.86
CA MET A 115 -14.46 7.97 -5.01
C MET A 115 -15.97 7.73 -5.01
N SER A 116 -16.54 7.29 -3.88
CA SER A 116 -17.98 6.99 -3.77
C SER A 116 -18.86 8.23 -3.84
N TYR A 117 -18.43 9.37 -3.32
CA TYR A 117 -19.21 10.61 -3.27
C TYR A 117 -18.72 11.67 -4.29
N SER A 118 -17.86 11.28 -5.22
CA SER A 118 -17.35 12.15 -6.29
C SER A 118 -18.48 12.77 -7.12
N THR A 119 -19.48 11.97 -7.51
CA THR A 119 -20.65 12.43 -8.26
C THR A 119 -21.38 13.54 -7.52
N MET A 120 -21.64 13.36 -6.22
CA MET A 120 -22.29 14.37 -5.37
C MET A 120 -21.45 15.65 -5.30
N LEU A 121 -20.13 15.53 -5.18
CA LEU A 121 -19.23 16.68 -5.19
C LEU A 121 -19.31 17.44 -6.53
N PHE A 122 -19.35 16.74 -7.66
CA PHE A 122 -19.45 17.38 -8.97
C PHE A 122 -20.81 18.05 -9.21
N GLU A 123 -21.89 17.49 -8.64
CA GLU A 123 -23.22 18.11 -8.65
C GLU A 123 -23.27 19.40 -7.81
N LEU A 124 -22.67 19.37 -6.61
CA LEU A 124 -22.54 20.56 -5.74
C LEU A 124 -21.78 21.71 -6.43
N VAL A 125 -20.92 21.34 -7.36
CA VAL A 125 -20.06 22.25 -8.11
C VAL A 125 -20.78 22.80 -9.38
N ASN A 126 -22.09 22.54 -9.54
CA ASN A 126 -22.92 22.95 -10.68
C ASN A 126 -22.41 22.46 -12.05
N ILE A 127 -21.71 21.33 -12.09
CA ILE A 127 -21.35 20.68 -13.35
C ILE A 127 -22.61 20.04 -13.93
N ASN A 128 -22.77 20.15 -15.25
CA ASN A 128 -23.87 19.50 -15.95
C ASN A 128 -23.85 17.98 -15.67
N SER A 129 -24.95 17.43 -15.16
CA SER A 129 -25.10 16.02 -14.80
C SER A 129 -24.73 15.06 -15.95
N ASN A 130 -24.89 15.50 -17.20
CA ASN A 130 -24.50 14.71 -18.37
C ASN A 130 -22.98 14.52 -18.53
N THR A 131 -22.18 15.41 -17.95
CA THR A 131 -20.71 15.39 -18.04
C THR A 131 -20.07 14.60 -16.88
N ILE A 132 -20.77 14.47 -15.75
CA ILE A 132 -20.25 13.83 -14.53
C ILE A 132 -19.77 12.39 -14.76
N PRO A 133 -20.51 11.50 -15.45
CA PRO A 133 -20.03 10.14 -15.71
C PRO A 133 -18.70 10.11 -16.48
N TYR A 134 -18.49 11.03 -17.41
CA TYR A 134 -17.25 11.12 -18.17
C TYR A 134 -16.07 11.56 -17.29
N ILE A 135 -16.30 12.46 -16.33
CA ILE A 135 -15.28 12.88 -15.36
C ILE A 135 -14.92 11.73 -14.42
N VAL A 136 -15.89 10.96 -13.95
CA VAL A 136 -15.66 9.78 -13.10
C VAL A 136 -14.89 8.69 -13.86
N VAL A 137 -15.23 8.45 -15.12
CA VAL A 137 -14.47 7.51 -15.98
C VAL A 137 -13.05 8.01 -16.21
N ALA A 138 -12.85 9.30 -16.49
CA ALA A 138 -11.53 9.90 -16.65
C ALA A 138 -10.69 9.79 -15.37
N THR A 139 -11.34 9.97 -14.20
CA THR A 139 -10.75 9.79 -12.89
C THR A 139 -10.23 8.36 -12.70
N GLY A 140 -11.05 7.36 -13.04
CA GLY A 140 -10.65 5.95 -13.01
C GLY A 140 -9.50 5.65 -13.95
N ALA A 141 -9.51 6.19 -15.18
CA ALA A 141 -8.43 6.03 -16.14
C ALA A 141 -7.11 6.63 -15.62
N ILE A 142 -7.15 7.82 -15.03
CA ILE A 142 -5.98 8.47 -14.42
C ILE A 142 -5.44 7.62 -13.26
N ASN A 143 -6.31 7.07 -12.41
CA ASN A 143 -5.89 6.18 -11.33
C ASN A 143 -5.14 4.95 -11.86
N VAL A 144 -5.63 4.32 -12.93
CA VAL A 144 -4.98 3.16 -13.56
C VAL A 144 -3.63 3.55 -14.18
N ILE A 145 -3.59 4.64 -14.95
CA ILE A 145 -2.34 5.11 -15.59
C ILE A 145 -1.29 5.45 -14.53
N CYS A 146 -1.67 6.18 -13.48
CA CYS A 146 -0.77 6.53 -12.39
C CYS A 146 -0.30 5.30 -11.62
N SER A 147 -1.17 4.31 -11.40
CA SER A 147 -0.77 3.05 -10.77
C SER A 147 0.26 2.28 -11.60
N ILE A 148 0.13 2.27 -12.93
CA ILE A 148 1.13 1.68 -13.83
C ILE A 148 2.46 2.44 -13.75
N VAL A 149 2.41 3.78 -13.75
CA VAL A 149 3.60 4.63 -13.62
C VAL A 149 4.26 4.50 -12.24
N ALA A 150 3.48 4.21 -11.20
CA ALA A 150 3.98 4.00 -9.85
C ALA A 150 4.98 2.84 -9.78
N VAL A 151 4.78 1.77 -10.56
CA VAL A 151 5.63 0.56 -10.54
C VAL A 151 7.10 0.86 -10.84
N PRO A 152 7.47 1.39 -12.03
CA PRO A 152 8.87 1.73 -12.32
C PRO A 152 9.39 2.88 -11.43
N LEU A 153 8.50 3.75 -10.96
CA LEU A 153 8.88 4.84 -10.07
C LEU A 153 9.27 4.32 -8.68
N MET A 154 8.60 3.31 -8.15
CA MET A 154 8.93 2.66 -6.87
C MET A 154 10.30 2.00 -6.91
N GLU A 155 10.69 1.44 -8.05
CA GLU A 155 12.03 0.91 -8.26
C GLU A 155 13.09 2.01 -8.34
N LYS A 156 12.77 3.20 -8.90
CA LYS A 156 13.73 4.30 -9.03
C LYS A 156 13.85 5.16 -7.77
N ALA A 157 12.74 5.66 -7.24
CA ALA A 157 12.69 6.63 -6.14
C ALA A 157 12.72 5.99 -4.73
N GLY A 158 12.32 4.72 -4.60
CA GLY A 158 12.15 4.08 -3.29
C GLY A 158 10.74 4.26 -2.71
N ARG A 159 10.47 3.60 -1.59
CA ARG A 159 9.11 3.50 -1.02
C ARG A 159 8.81 4.74 -0.18
N ARG A 160 9.76 5.22 0.62
CA ARG A 160 9.52 6.31 1.57
C ARG A 160 9.33 7.67 0.89
N PRO A 161 10.14 8.09 -0.11
CA PRO A 161 9.88 9.33 -0.85
C PRO A 161 8.54 9.32 -1.58
N LEU A 162 8.13 8.17 -2.12
CA LEU A 162 6.84 8.03 -2.81
C LEU A 162 5.65 7.90 -1.87
N LEU A 163 5.84 7.60 -0.59
CA LEU A 163 4.80 7.82 0.41
C LEU A 163 4.68 9.31 0.74
N LEU A 164 5.80 9.96 1.10
CA LEU A 164 5.78 11.30 1.66
C LEU A 164 5.42 12.39 0.63
N PHE A 165 6.08 12.41 -0.53
CA PHE A 165 5.91 13.49 -1.49
C PHE A 165 4.49 13.54 -2.09
N PRO A 166 3.90 12.42 -2.56
CA PRO A 166 2.52 12.41 -3.02
C PRO A 166 1.50 12.74 -1.92
N MET A 167 1.75 12.31 -0.66
CA MET A 167 0.87 12.67 0.45
C MET A 167 0.84 14.18 0.74
N VAL A 168 1.96 14.89 0.57
CA VAL A 168 1.98 16.36 0.65
C VAL A 168 1.16 16.99 -0.49
N GLY A 169 1.25 16.43 -1.69
CA GLY A 169 0.38 16.82 -2.82
C GLY A 169 -1.11 16.62 -2.50
N MET A 170 -1.46 15.48 -1.89
CA MET A 170 -2.83 15.19 -1.45
C MET A 170 -3.34 16.19 -0.40
N LEU A 171 -2.49 16.58 0.57
CA LEU A 171 -2.82 17.61 1.57
C LEU A 171 -3.12 18.96 0.91
N ILE A 172 -2.27 19.39 -0.02
CA ILE A 172 -2.46 20.64 -0.75
C ILE A 172 -3.77 20.59 -1.55
N SER A 173 -4.03 19.48 -2.24
CA SER A 173 -5.28 19.26 -2.99
C SER A 173 -6.52 19.40 -2.12
N PHE A 174 -6.52 18.81 -0.92
CA PHE A 174 -7.66 18.96 -0.02
C PHE A 174 -7.84 20.39 0.49
N ILE A 175 -6.75 21.10 0.82
CA ILE A 175 -6.83 22.51 1.23
C ILE A 175 -7.43 23.36 0.10
N ILE A 176 -6.97 23.16 -1.14
CA ILE A 176 -7.53 23.84 -2.32
C ILE A 176 -9.03 23.51 -2.44
N MET A 177 -9.40 22.24 -2.36
CA MET A 177 -10.79 21.82 -2.49
C MET A 177 -11.69 22.43 -1.41
N ILE A 178 -11.24 22.49 -0.15
CA ILE A 178 -11.98 23.14 0.95
C ILE A 178 -12.21 24.62 0.64
N ILE A 179 -11.17 25.34 0.21
CA ILE A 179 -11.26 26.78 -0.08
C ILE A 179 -12.24 27.02 -1.22
N PHE A 180 -12.10 26.33 -2.35
CA PHE A 180 -12.90 26.58 -3.54
C PHE A 180 -14.35 26.09 -3.40
N LEU A 181 -14.61 25.00 -2.66
CA LEU A 181 -15.98 24.58 -2.33
C LEU A 181 -16.70 25.60 -1.42
N ASN A 182 -15.98 26.20 -0.45
CA ASN A 182 -16.54 27.27 0.39
C ASN A 182 -16.80 28.55 -0.40
N LEU A 183 -15.88 28.92 -1.32
CA LEU A 183 -16.05 30.10 -2.17
C LEU A 183 -17.23 29.95 -3.14
N GLN A 184 -17.48 28.74 -3.63
CA GLN A 184 -18.59 28.46 -4.54
C GLN A 184 -19.97 28.60 -3.89
N LYS A 185 -20.08 28.51 -2.56
CA LYS A 185 -21.33 28.77 -1.83
C LYS A 185 -21.62 30.26 -1.62
N LYS A 186 -20.61 31.14 -1.72
CA LYS A 186 -20.81 32.58 -1.53
C LYS A 186 -21.45 33.19 -2.76
N THR A 187 -22.73 33.54 -2.65
CA THR A 187 -23.58 34.08 -3.72
C THR A 187 -22.99 35.34 -4.39
N GLU A 188 -22.16 36.10 -3.68
CA GLU A 188 -21.50 37.32 -4.19
C GLU A 188 -20.47 37.05 -5.30
N LEU A 189 -19.97 35.81 -5.47
CA LEU A 189 -18.97 35.44 -6.48
C LEU A 189 -19.56 34.57 -7.62
N SER A 190 -20.86 34.69 -7.88
CA SER A 190 -21.57 33.87 -8.87
C SER A 190 -20.97 33.87 -10.29
N GLU A 191 -20.27 34.94 -10.69
CA GLU A 191 -19.64 35.04 -12.01
C GLU A 191 -18.47 34.06 -12.20
N HIS A 192 -17.83 33.61 -11.12
CA HIS A 192 -16.64 32.75 -11.18
C HIS A 192 -16.92 31.28 -10.83
N HIS A 193 -18.19 30.89 -10.64
CA HIS A 193 -18.57 29.53 -10.22
C HIS A 193 -18.04 28.44 -11.15
N VAL A 194 -18.00 28.70 -12.47
CA VAL A 194 -17.46 27.75 -13.45
C VAL A 194 -15.95 27.59 -13.31
N SER A 195 -15.21 28.68 -13.06
CA SER A 195 -13.76 28.62 -12.86
C SER A 195 -13.41 27.87 -11.57
N PHE A 196 -14.14 28.11 -10.49
CA PHE A 196 -13.96 27.41 -9.21
C PHE A 196 -14.25 25.92 -9.34
N ALA A 197 -15.27 25.56 -10.14
CA ALA A 197 -15.57 24.18 -10.45
C ALA A 197 -14.39 23.43 -11.07
N TYR A 198 -13.78 24.01 -12.11
CA TYR A 198 -12.61 23.40 -12.74
C TYR A 198 -11.42 23.26 -11.78
N VAL A 199 -11.21 24.21 -10.87
CA VAL A 199 -10.15 24.12 -9.86
C VAL A 199 -10.42 22.95 -8.89
N CYS A 200 -11.65 22.75 -8.43
CA CYS A 200 -12.02 21.60 -7.60
C CYS A 200 -11.79 20.26 -8.33
N ILE A 201 -12.16 20.18 -9.61
CA ILE A 201 -11.92 18.98 -10.43
C ILE A 201 -10.41 18.71 -10.55
N ILE A 202 -9.60 19.72 -10.87
CA ILE A 202 -8.15 19.58 -10.99
C ILE A 202 -7.55 19.14 -9.65
N ALA A 203 -7.94 19.77 -8.54
CA ALA A 203 -7.48 19.43 -7.21
C ALA A 203 -7.80 17.97 -6.84
N MET A 204 -9.01 17.50 -7.17
CA MET A 204 -9.42 16.11 -6.97
C MET A 204 -8.59 15.14 -7.82
N HIS A 205 -8.32 15.46 -9.09
CA HIS A 205 -7.45 14.64 -9.93
C HIS A 205 -6.02 14.60 -9.40
N THR A 206 -5.47 15.73 -8.96
CA THR A 206 -4.15 15.78 -8.31
C THR A 206 -4.12 14.93 -7.04
N TYR A 207 -5.19 14.94 -6.25
CA TYR A 207 -5.33 14.06 -5.09
C TYR A 207 -5.27 12.58 -5.49
N ILE A 208 -6.00 12.18 -6.54
CA ILE A 208 -6.05 10.79 -7.00
C ILE A 208 -4.72 10.33 -7.60
N ILE A 209 -4.05 11.21 -8.35
CA ILE A 209 -2.68 10.97 -8.84
C ILE A 209 -1.75 10.74 -7.64
N GLY A 210 -1.83 11.58 -6.61
CA GLY A 210 -1.02 11.44 -5.40
C GLY A 210 -1.28 10.13 -4.67
N PHE A 211 -2.55 9.75 -4.53
CA PHE A 211 -2.94 8.47 -3.92
C PHE A 211 -2.40 7.28 -4.72
N ALA A 212 -2.62 7.26 -6.04
CA ALA A 212 -2.23 6.17 -6.92
C ALA A 212 -0.70 5.95 -6.98
N LEU A 213 0.08 7.03 -6.91
CA LEU A 213 1.54 6.97 -6.90
C LEU A 213 2.13 6.55 -5.55
N GLY A 214 1.40 6.75 -4.46
CA GLY A 214 1.91 6.59 -3.09
C GLY A 214 1.11 5.60 -2.25
N LEU A 215 0.11 6.12 -1.52
CA LEU A 215 -0.68 5.38 -0.53
C LEU A 215 -1.48 4.20 -1.11
N GLY A 216 -1.73 4.17 -2.42
CA GLY A 216 -2.39 3.05 -3.08
C GLY A 216 -1.55 1.76 -3.01
N PRO A 217 -0.43 1.67 -3.75
CA PRO A 217 0.33 0.43 -3.85
C PRO A 217 1.32 0.21 -2.68
N ILE A 218 1.91 1.27 -2.14
CA ILE A 218 3.08 1.14 -1.26
C ILE A 218 2.77 0.47 0.09
N PRO A 219 1.65 0.74 0.79
CA PRO A 219 1.33 0.05 2.04
C PRO A 219 1.35 -1.47 1.92
N PHE A 220 0.79 -2.04 0.85
CA PHE A 220 0.79 -3.50 0.63
C PHE A 220 2.20 -4.05 0.41
N ILE A 221 3.03 -3.31 -0.31
CA ILE A 221 4.42 -3.70 -0.61
C ILE A 221 5.28 -3.62 0.66
N VAL A 222 5.20 -2.51 1.40
CA VAL A 222 5.99 -2.30 2.62
C VAL A 222 5.70 -3.36 3.67
N VAL A 223 4.43 -3.76 3.85
CA VAL A 223 4.12 -4.87 4.77
C VAL A 223 4.79 -6.18 4.32
N GLY A 224 4.88 -6.46 3.01
CA GLY A 224 5.64 -7.59 2.51
C GLY A 224 7.16 -7.49 2.74
N GLU A 225 7.71 -6.28 2.69
CA GLU A 225 9.15 -6.00 2.78
C GLU A 225 9.68 -5.86 4.23
N ILE A 226 8.84 -5.48 5.20
CA ILE A 226 9.27 -5.31 6.61
C ILE A 226 9.24 -6.60 7.43
N PHE A 227 8.46 -7.60 7.02
CA PHE A 227 8.34 -8.87 7.73
C PHE A 227 9.12 -9.99 7.04
N ARG A 228 9.87 -10.75 7.84
CA ARG A 228 10.40 -12.07 7.45
C ARG A 228 9.25 -13.06 7.20
N GLN A 229 9.55 -14.13 6.45
CA GLN A 229 8.57 -15.11 5.97
C GLN A 229 7.60 -15.64 7.06
N GLU A 230 8.10 -15.90 8.28
CA GLU A 230 7.33 -16.50 9.39
C GLU A 230 6.20 -15.59 9.92
N PRO A 231 6.46 -14.35 10.42
CA PRO A 231 5.39 -13.46 10.88
C PRO A 231 4.60 -12.83 9.73
N ARG A 232 5.14 -12.82 8.49
CA ARG A 232 4.57 -12.04 7.37
C ARG A 232 3.11 -12.36 7.10
N ALA A 233 2.74 -13.64 7.06
CA ALA A 233 1.37 -14.02 6.76
C ALA A 233 0.39 -13.48 7.82
N ALA A 234 0.68 -13.69 9.10
CA ALA A 234 -0.16 -13.23 10.19
C ALA A 234 -0.18 -11.68 10.31
N ALA A 235 0.94 -11.02 10.08
CA ALA A 235 1.01 -9.55 10.07
C ALA A 235 0.26 -8.92 8.90
N MET A 236 0.37 -9.50 7.70
CA MET A 236 -0.42 -9.12 6.54
C MET A 236 -1.92 -9.25 6.85
N SER A 237 -2.37 -10.41 7.35
CA SER A 237 -3.77 -10.63 7.71
C SER A 237 -4.28 -9.61 8.74
N LEU A 238 -3.50 -9.33 9.79
CA LEU A 238 -3.86 -8.33 10.80
C LEU A 238 -3.99 -6.93 10.18
N SER A 239 -2.98 -6.51 9.42
CA SER A 239 -2.96 -5.18 8.80
C SER A 239 -4.11 -4.99 7.80
N LEU A 240 -4.46 -6.04 7.03
CA LEU A 240 -5.60 -6.04 6.12
C LEU A 240 -6.92 -6.01 6.88
N ALA A 241 -7.03 -6.71 8.01
CA ALA A 241 -8.22 -6.65 8.86
C ALA A 241 -8.45 -5.20 9.34
N PHE A 242 -7.39 -4.51 9.79
CA PHE A 242 -7.47 -3.09 10.14
C PHE A 242 -7.87 -2.22 8.95
N ASN A 243 -7.34 -2.51 7.75
CA ASN A 243 -7.72 -1.83 6.52
C ASN A 243 -9.24 -1.92 6.29
N TRP A 244 -9.79 -3.13 6.27
CA TRP A 244 -11.23 -3.35 6.02
C TRP A 244 -12.13 -2.80 7.15
N VAL A 245 -11.71 -2.93 8.41
CA VAL A 245 -12.46 -2.35 9.54
C VAL A 245 -12.49 -0.82 9.44
N CYS A 246 -11.36 -0.19 9.12
CA CYS A 246 -11.32 1.27 8.91
C CYS A 246 -12.16 1.71 7.71
N ASN A 247 -12.12 0.94 6.62
CA ASN A 247 -12.96 1.18 5.46
C ASN A 247 -14.44 1.13 5.84
N PHE A 248 -14.86 0.10 6.55
CA PHE A 248 -16.24 -0.08 7.01
C PHE A 248 -16.69 1.08 7.90
N ILE A 249 -15.87 1.45 8.89
CA ILE A 249 -16.17 2.59 9.78
C ILE A 249 -16.28 3.88 8.98
N LEU A 250 -15.35 4.15 8.06
CA LEU A 250 -15.38 5.35 7.23
C LEU A 250 -16.65 5.40 6.39
N MET A 251 -16.98 4.33 5.66
CA MET A 251 -18.17 4.29 4.80
C MET A 251 -19.48 4.39 5.58
N LEU A 252 -19.55 3.83 6.79
CA LEU A 252 -20.72 3.92 7.66
C LEU A 252 -20.87 5.34 8.25
N THR A 253 -19.77 5.98 8.64
CA THR A 253 -19.80 7.28 9.31
C THR A 253 -19.79 8.48 8.36
N PHE A 254 -19.29 8.32 7.14
CA PHE A 254 -19.09 9.42 6.19
C PHE A 254 -20.38 10.20 5.86
N PRO A 255 -21.55 9.56 5.60
CA PRO A 255 -22.79 10.31 5.38
C PRO A 255 -23.15 11.25 6.54
N PHE A 256 -23.05 10.75 7.78
CA PHE A 256 -23.32 11.55 8.98
C PHE A 256 -22.31 12.67 9.17
N LEU A 257 -21.03 12.40 8.89
CA LEU A 257 -19.98 13.42 8.92
C LEU A 257 -20.21 14.49 7.85
N GLN A 258 -20.63 14.10 6.64
CA GLN A 258 -20.93 15.01 5.54
C GLN A 258 -22.16 15.88 5.85
N GLU A 259 -23.20 15.32 6.46
CA GLU A 259 -24.38 16.09 6.88
C GLU A 259 -24.05 17.10 7.99
N ALA A 260 -23.24 16.69 8.98
CA ALA A 260 -22.88 17.54 10.11
C ALA A 260 -21.83 18.61 9.77
N LEU A 261 -20.83 18.27 8.95
CA LEU A 261 -19.66 19.12 8.69
C LEU A 261 -19.66 19.73 7.29
N ASN A 262 -20.49 19.25 6.37
CA ASN A 262 -20.46 19.60 4.95
C ASN A 262 -19.01 19.53 4.40
N GLU A 263 -18.53 20.56 3.71
CA GLU A 263 -17.17 20.66 3.16
C GLU A 263 -16.05 20.65 4.20
N PHE A 264 -16.34 20.87 5.49
CA PHE A 264 -15.32 20.73 6.54
C PHE A 264 -14.96 19.26 6.82
N VAL A 265 -15.68 18.27 6.25
CA VAL A 265 -15.27 16.86 6.33
C VAL A 265 -13.86 16.65 5.77
N TYR A 266 -13.46 17.41 4.75
CA TYR A 266 -12.13 17.31 4.16
C TYR A 266 -11.02 17.82 5.10
N VAL A 267 -11.36 18.67 6.08
CA VAL A 267 -10.42 19.08 7.14
C VAL A 267 -10.05 17.88 8.00
N LEU A 268 -11.00 16.98 8.30
CA LEU A 268 -10.72 15.74 9.01
C LEU A 268 -9.67 14.90 8.27
N PHE A 269 -9.84 14.73 6.96
CA PHE A 269 -8.86 14.01 6.13
C PHE A 269 -7.50 14.73 6.08
N CYS A 270 -7.47 16.07 6.03
CA CYS A 270 -6.23 16.84 6.12
C CYS A 270 -5.49 16.57 7.43
N VAL A 271 -6.18 16.62 8.58
CA VAL A 271 -5.56 16.38 9.89
C VAL A 271 -5.01 14.97 9.97
N ILE A 272 -5.77 13.96 9.53
CA ILE A 272 -5.32 12.58 9.55
C ILE A 272 -4.14 12.35 8.61
N LEU A 273 -4.18 12.91 7.38
CA LEU A 273 -3.06 12.84 6.45
C LEU A 273 -1.81 13.53 7.01
N ALA A 274 -1.94 14.67 7.69
CA ALA A 274 -0.80 15.37 8.30
C ALA A 274 -0.16 14.54 9.43
N LEU A 275 -0.99 13.90 10.27
CA LEU A 275 -0.52 12.97 11.30
C LEU A 275 0.15 11.74 10.68
N ALA A 276 -0.43 11.19 9.61
CA ALA A 276 0.15 10.07 8.88
C ALA A 276 1.49 10.42 8.23
N VAL A 277 1.59 11.58 7.56
CA VAL A 277 2.87 12.09 7.00
C VAL A 277 3.92 12.22 8.08
N THR A 278 3.55 12.77 9.24
CA THR A 278 4.46 12.92 10.38
C THR A 278 4.93 11.55 10.88
N PHE A 279 4.02 10.60 11.08
CA PHE A 279 4.35 9.24 11.51
C PHE A 279 5.27 8.53 10.49
N ILE A 280 4.91 8.57 9.21
CA ILE A 280 5.69 7.96 8.13
C ILE A 280 7.07 8.60 8.03
N PHE A 281 7.17 9.91 8.23
CA PHE A 281 8.44 10.63 8.20
C PHE A 281 9.38 10.16 9.31
N PHE A 282 8.89 9.90 10.52
CA PHE A 282 9.76 9.49 11.63
C PHE A 282 10.01 7.99 11.70
N PHE A 283 9.00 7.16 11.46
CA PHE A 283 9.05 5.74 11.83
C PHE A 283 9.17 4.78 10.65
N VAL A 284 8.77 5.17 9.44
CA VAL A 284 8.82 4.26 8.28
C VAL A 284 10.21 4.30 7.65
N PRO A 285 10.95 3.17 7.63
CA PRO A 285 12.25 3.11 6.98
C PRO A 285 12.12 3.03 5.46
N GLU A 286 13.21 3.34 4.76
CA GLU A 286 13.33 2.98 3.35
C GLU A 286 13.62 1.48 3.24
N THR A 287 12.82 0.75 2.46
CA THR A 287 12.91 -0.70 2.24
C THR A 287 13.53 -1.07 0.90
N LYS A 288 13.63 -0.14 -0.05
CA LYS A 288 14.20 -0.39 -1.38
C LYS A 288 15.64 -0.90 -1.29
N GLY A 289 15.86 -2.09 -1.86
CA GLY A 289 17.20 -2.67 -2.03
C GLY A 289 17.88 -3.06 -0.72
N LYS A 290 17.12 -3.22 0.36
CA LYS A 290 17.64 -3.61 1.68
C LYS A 290 17.23 -5.02 2.04
N THR A 291 18.07 -5.68 2.84
CA THR A 291 17.73 -6.99 3.41
C THR A 291 16.74 -6.84 4.57
N PHE A 292 16.04 -7.92 4.92
CA PHE A 292 15.11 -7.91 6.07
C PHE A 292 15.81 -7.49 7.37
N ASP A 293 17.08 -7.84 7.53
CA ASP A 293 17.86 -7.57 8.74
C ASP A 293 18.24 -6.10 8.83
N GLU A 294 18.59 -5.48 7.69
CA GLU A 294 18.82 -4.04 7.60
C GLU A 294 17.54 -3.23 7.89
N VAL A 295 16.39 -3.70 7.40
CA VAL A 295 15.10 -3.07 7.66
C VAL A 295 14.75 -3.18 9.15
N ALA A 296 14.85 -4.38 9.75
CA ALA A 296 14.59 -4.58 11.17
C ALA A 296 15.49 -3.69 12.06
N ASN A 297 16.79 -3.63 11.75
CA ASN A 297 17.74 -2.75 12.44
C ASN A 297 17.35 -1.28 12.28
N SER A 298 16.95 -0.84 11.08
CA SER A 298 16.53 0.53 10.85
C SER A 298 15.27 0.93 11.63
N ILE A 299 14.36 -0.02 11.87
CA ILE A 299 13.16 0.17 12.69
C ILE A 299 13.55 0.27 14.17
N ALA A 300 14.46 -0.59 14.65
CA ALA A 300 14.94 -0.57 16.03
C ALA A 300 15.61 0.76 16.41
N PHE A 301 16.32 1.41 15.48
CA PHE A 301 16.94 2.74 15.68
C PHE A 301 16.02 3.92 15.28
N GLY A 302 14.70 3.69 15.15
CA GLY A 302 13.72 4.76 14.97
C GLY A 302 13.58 5.29 13.54
N GLY A 303 13.56 4.42 12.52
CA GLY A 303 13.22 4.73 11.12
C GLY A 303 14.23 5.62 10.37
N ARG A 304 15.17 6.22 11.09
CA ARG A 304 16.10 7.26 10.61
C ARG A 304 17.56 6.83 10.65
N ALA A 305 17.84 5.53 10.80
CA ALA A 305 19.20 5.01 10.72
C ALA A 305 19.80 5.33 9.33
N LYS A 306 20.59 6.40 9.28
CA LYS A 306 21.61 6.62 8.26
C LYS A 306 22.38 5.31 8.15
N GLY A 307 22.32 4.65 7.01
CA GLY A 307 23.28 3.63 6.65
C GLY A 307 24.67 4.27 6.63
N LYS A 308 25.33 4.28 7.79
CA LYS A 308 26.79 4.36 7.87
C LYS A 308 27.22 3.06 8.52
N GLY A 309 27.85 2.24 7.69
CA GLY A 309 28.31 0.91 8.05
C GLY A 309 29.01 0.91 9.40
N LYS A 310 28.43 0.13 10.31
CA LYS A 310 29.23 -0.70 11.19
C LYS A 310 28.78 -2.12 10.88
N GLY A 311 29.55 -2.78 10.01
CA GLY A 311 29.50 -4.23 9.92
C GLY A 311 29.68 -4.75 11.34
N PHE A 312 28.69 -5.50 11.82
CA PHE A 312 28.87 -6.32 12.99
C PHE A 312 29.77 -7.47 12.51
N ASN A 313 31.09 -7.27 12.63
CA ASN A 313 32.09 -8.33 12.45
C ASN A 313 31.85 -9.36 13.56
N ILE A 314 31.01 -10.34 13.28
CA ILE A 314 31.09 -11.64 13.94
C ILE A 314 32.06 -12.43 13.09
N ASN A 315 33.36 -12.28 13.35
CA ASN A 315 34.35 -13.18 12.79
C ASN A 315 35.45 -13.43 13.83
N ASN A 316 35.69 -14.73 14.01
CA ASN A 316 36.97 -15.34 14.37
C ASN A 316 37.32 -15.44 15.86
N ASP A 317 36.76 -16.44 16.53
CA ASP A 317 37.41 -17.08 17.70
C ASP A 317 37.42 -18.62 17.63
N GLU A 318 37.21 -19.25 16.45
CA GLU A 318 37.23 -20.73 16.34
C GLU A 318 38.09 -21.32 15.22
N ASN A 319 39.13 -20.62 14.74
CA ASN A 319 40.11 -21.26 13.87
C ASN A 319 41.52 -20.71 14.12
N GLU A 320 42.16 -21.14 15.22
CA GLU A 320 43.62 -21.23 15.25
C GLU A 320 44.05 -22.54 14.58
N PRO A 321 44.78 -22.49 13.44
CA PRO A 321 45.51 -23.66 12.97
C PRO A 321 46.72 -23.86 13.87
N MET A 322 46.79 -25.01 14.53
CA MET A 322 47.95 -25.45 15.30
C MET A 322 49.16 -25.58 14.35
N SER A 323 49.96 -24.52 14.30
CA SER A 323 51.20 -24.42 13.54
C SER A 323 52.26 -25.32 14.16
N THR A 324 52.59 -26.38 13.44
CA THR A 324 53.81 -27.17 13.62
C THR A 324 55.04 -26.35 13.21
N SER A 325 55.97 -26.11 14.13
CA SER A 325 57.39 -25.89 13.81
C SER A 325 58.32 -26.13 15.01
N LYS A 326 59.02 -27.26 14.94
CA LYS A 326 60.36 -27.60 15.47
C LYS A 326 61.16 -26.47 16.16
N VAL A 327 61.64 -26.73 17.38
CA VAL A 327 63.02 -27.19 17.73
C VAL A 327 62.92 -28.08 18.96
#